data_AF-A0A1B8CP39-F1
#
_entry.id   AF-A0A1B8CP39-F1
#
_cell.length_a   1.000
_cell.length_b   1.000
_cell.length_c   1.000
_cell.angle_alpha   90.00
_cell.angle_beta   90.00
_cell.angle_gamma   90.00
#
_symmetry.space_group_name_H-M   'P 1'
#
loop_
_entity.id
_entity.type
_entity.pdbx_description
1 polymer ?
#
loop_
_entity_poly.entity_id
_entity_poly.type
_entity_poly.pdbx_seq_one_letter_code
_entity_poly.pdbx_strand_id
1 'polypeptide(L)'
;MTIICAVIHHRNDMIPGEMSSSEVLQISVVADKYACQVALKHATHHWLDHRNVLGLEKLMELMTAAYLLDQAHALSAITYTIMMEHAGSYLSFAQDQIDFGVPWESFCKQ
;
A
#
# COMPACT_ATOMS: atom_id res chain seq x y z
N MET A 1 -5.73 -7.18 10.04
CA MET A 1 -6.27 -6.29 11.10
C MET A 1 -5.26 -6.00 12.22
N THR A 2 -4.49 -7.01 12.65
CA THR A 2 -3.54 -6.92 13.79
C THR A 2 -2.58 -5.73 13.74
N ILE A 3 -1.96 -5.44 12.59
CA ILE A 3 -1.00 -4.32 12.46
C ILE A 3 -1.66 -2.96 12.74
N ILE A 4 -2.87 -2.74 12.20
CA ILE A 4 -3.60 -1.48 12.41
C ILE A 4 -3.95 -1.32 13.89
N CYS A 5 -4.44 -2.38 14.54
CA CYS A 5 -4.70 -2.35 15.98
C CYS A 5 -3.42 -2.11 16.78
N ALA A 6 -2.29 -2.70 16.37
CA ALA A 6 -1.00 -2.46 17.01
C ALA A 6 -0.59 -0.99 16.94
N VAL A 7 -0.76 -0.33 15.78
CA VAL A 7 -0.52 1.12 15.64
C VAL A 7 -1.47 1.93 16.54
N ILE A 8 -2.77 1.65 16.51
CA ILE A 8 -3.79 2.36 17.31
C ILE A 8 -3.50 2.23 18.81
N HIS A 9 -3.07 1.05 19.27
CA HIS A 9 -2.75 0.77 20.67
C HIS A 9 -1.27 1.03 21.02
N HIS A 10 -0.50 1.66 20.12
CA HIS A 10 0.91 1.97 20.31
C HIS A 10 1.81 0.77 20.64
N ARG A 11 1.41 -0.42 20.20
CA ARG A 11 2.17 -1.68 20.31
C ARG A 11 3.15 -1.82 19.14
N ASN A 12 4.06 -0.84 19.02
CA ASN A 12 5.06 -0.81 17.95
C ASN A 12 6.02 -2.01 18.00
N ASP A 13 6.15 -2.64 19.17
CA ASP A 13 6.88 -3.90 19.36
C ASP A 13 6.31 -5.07 18.54
N MET A 14 5.06 -4.97 18.08
CA MET A 14 4.39 -5.98 17.27
C MET A 14 4.43 -5.70 15.77
N ILE A 15 4.98 -4.55 15.35
CA ILE A 15 5.04 -4.15 13.94
C ILE A 15 6.35 -4.71 13.35
N PRO A 16 6.30 -5.46 12.23
CA PRO A 16 7.50 -5.90 11.52
C PRO A 16 8.39 -4.73 11.13
N GLY A 17 9.71 -4.89 11.25
CA GLY A 17 10.66 -3.85 10.87
C GLY A 17 10.69 -3.56 9.36
N GLU A 18 10.41 -4.58 8.54
CA GLU A 18 10.29 -4.48 7.09
C GLU A 18 8.98 -5.15 6.66
N MET A 19 8.32 -4.58 5.66
CA MET A 19 7.13 -5.14 5.03
C MET A 19 7.29 -5.10 3.52
N SER A 20 6.81 -6.14 2.85
CA SER A 20 6.73 -6.16 1.39
C SER A 20 5.65 -5.20 0.88
N SER A 21 5.79 -4.74 -0.37
CA SER A 21 4.79 -3.89 -1.04
C SER A 21 3.37 -4.48 -1.00
N SER A 22 3.25 -5.79 -1.17
CA SER A 22 1.98 -6.50 -1.11
C SER A 22 1.35 -6.47 0.29
N GLU A 23 2.13 -6.68 1.35
CA GLU A 23 1.65 -6.56 2.74
C GLU A 23 1.17 -5.14 3.05
N VAL A 24 1.93 -4.13 2.61
CA VAL A 24 1.56 -2.72 2.77
C VAL A 24 0.24 -2.42 2.04
N LEU A 25 0.06 -2.94 0.82
CA LEU A 25 -1.19 -2.81 0.08
C LEU A 25 -2.37 -3.47 0.81
N GLN A 26 -2.21 -4.70 1.30
CA GLN A 26 -3.27 -5.41 2.04
C GLN A 26 -3.69 -4.65 3.31
N ILE A 27 -2.71 -4.10 4.04
CA ILE A 27 -2.99 -3.24 5.20
C ILE A 27 -3.75 -1.98 4.77
N SER A 28 -3.36 -1.36 3.67
CA SER A 28 -3.95 -0.13 3.16
C SER A 28 -5.41 -0.32 2.72
N VAL A 29 -5.74 -1.44 2.07
CA VAL A 29 -7.12 -1.81 1.71
C VAL A 29 -7.99 -1.91 2.96
N VAL A 30 -7.50 -2.57 4.01
CA VAL A 30 -8.25 -2.70 5.27
C VAL A 30 -8.35 -1.34 5.98
N ALA A 31 -7.29 -0.55 5.96
CA ALA A 31 -7.27 0.78 6.55
C ALA A 31 -8.29 1.71 5.88
N ASP A 32 -8.36 1.68 4.56
CA ASP A 32 -9.32 2.46 3.78
C ASP A 32 -10.77 2.05 4.10
N LYS A 33 -11.04 0.73 4.05
CA LYS A 33 -12.34 0.16 4.37
C LYS A 33 -12.88 0.60 5.74
N TYR A 34 -12.02 0.66 6.75
CA TYR A 34 -12.40 0.99 8.13
C TYR A 34 -12.04 2.43 8.51
N ALA A 35 -11.74 3.30 7.55
CA ALA A 35 -11.40 4.71 7.76
C ALA A 35 -10.29 4.94 8.80
N CYS A 36 -9.26 4.10 8.81
CA CYS A 36 -8.14 4.14 9.75
C CYS A 36 -6.96 5.00 9.26
N GLN A 37 -7.07 5.72 8.14
CA GLN A 37 -5.95 6.45 7.52
C GLN A 37 -5.31 7.45 8.49
N VAL A 38 -6.12 8.19 9.26
CA VAL A 38 -5.64 9.19 10.23
C VAL A 38 -4.77 8.55 11.32
N ALA A 39 -5.19 7.40 11.84
CA ALA A 39 -4.45 6.68 12.87
C ALA A 39 -3.11 6.13 12.34
N LEU A 40 -3.06 5.77 11.06
CA LEU A 40 -1.89 5.18 10.43
C LEU A 40 -0.90 6.21 9.86
N LYS A 41 -1.29 7.48 9.76
CA LYS A 41 -0.55 8.55 9.06
C LYS A 41 0.97 8.55 9.28
N HIS A 42 1.42 8.34 10.52
CA HIS A 42 2.84 8.34 10.86
C HIS A 42 3.50 6.98 10.64
N ALA A 43 2.80 5.89 10.94
CA ALA A 43 3.31 4.54 10.73
C ALA A 43 3.55 4.27 9.24
N THR A 44 2.67 4.77 8.36
CA THR A 44 2.75 4.48 6.93
C THR A 44 3.91 5.15 6.21
N HIS A 45 4.54 6.17 6.80
CA HIS A 45 5.59 6.92 6.11
C HIS A 45 6.82 6.05 5.79
N HIS A 46 7.22 5.15 6.69
CA HIS A 46 8.33 4.22 6.42
C HIS A 46 7.89 3.02 5.57
N TRP A 47 6.62 2.63 5.63
CA TRP A 47 6.07 1.54 4.80
C TRP A 47 6.04 1.87 3.31
N LEU A 48 6.00 3.17 2.98
CA LEU A 48 5.91 3.67 1.60
C LEU A 48 7.28 4.09 1.02
N ASP A 49 8.40 3.70 1.67
CA ASP A 49 9.73 3.95 1.12
C ASP A 49 10.00 3.06 -0.09
N HIS A 50 10.05 3.68 -1.28
CA HIS A 50 10.18 2.99 -2.55
C HIS A 50 11.61 3.00 -3.11
N ARG A 51 12.58 3.63 -2.42
CA ARG A 51 13.93 3.87 -2.97
C ARG A 51 14.70 2.59 -3.33
N ASN A 52 14.39 1.48 -2.67
CA ASN A 52 15.01 0.18 -2.91
C ASN A 52 14.05 -0.85 -3.52
N VAL A 53 12.87 -0.41 -3.98
CA VAL A 53 11.83 -1.31 -4.51
C VAL A 53 12.07 -1.52 -5.99
N LEU A 54 12.41 -2.76 -6.35
CA LEU A 54 12.64 -3.17 -7.73
C LEU A 54 11.40 -3.85 -8.30
N GLY A 55 11.00 -3.41 -9.49
CA GLY A 55 9.91 -4.00 -10.26
C GLY A 55 8.65 -3.14 -10.24
N LEU A 56 8.07 -2.95 -11.42
CA LEU A 56 6.90 -2.10 -11.63
C LEU A 56 5.69 -2.57 -10.81
N GLU A 57 5.46 -3.87 -10.70
CA GLU A 57 4.35 -4.46 -9.91
C GLU A 57 4.40 -3.97 -8.45
N LYS A 58 5.55 -4.13 -7.79
CA LYS A 58 5.77 -3.71 -6.40
C LYS A 58 5.66 -2.20 -6.21
N LEU A 59 6.09 -1.42 -7.20
CA LEU A 59 5.93 0.04 -7.18
C LEU A 59 4.46 0.43 -7.31
N MET A 60 3.68 -0.24 -8.15
CA MET A 60 2.23 0.02 -8.24
C MET A 60 1.49 -0.42 -6.99
N GLU A 61 1.87 -1.52 -6.35
CA GLU A 61 1.30 -1.90 -5.04
C GLU A 61 1.51 -0.78 -4.01
N LEU A 62 2.71 -0.20 -3.92
CA LEU A 62 2.99 0.92 -3.03
C LEU A 62 2.31 2.22 -3.47
N MET A 63 2.19 2.47 -4.77
CA MET A 63 1.45 3.62 -5.29
C MET A 63 -0.02 3.54 -4.87
N THR A 64 -0.66 2.38 -5.05
CA THR A 64 -2.05 2.15 -4.66
C THR A 64 -2.22 2.21 -3.15
N ALA A 65 -1.26 1.67 -2.38
CA ALA A 65 -1.24 1.82 -0.93
C ALA A 65 -1.18 3.30 -0.52
N ALA A 66 -0.31 4.10 -1.13
CA ALA A 66 -0.19 5.54 -0.84
C ALA A 66 -1.48 6.30 -1.17
N TYR A 67 -2.18 5.92 -2.25
CA TYR A 67 -3.50 6.46 -2.59
C TYR A 67 -4.55 6.13 -1.51
N LEU A 68 -4.67 4.86 -1.12
CA LEU A 68 -5.65 4.40 -0.11
C LEU A 68 -5.38 4.97 1.30
N LEU A 69 -4.13 5.29 1.62
CA LEU A 69 -3.71 5.84 2.90
C LEU A 69 -3.73 7.37 2.96
N ASP A 70 -4.18 8.05 1.90
CA ASP A 70 -4.18 9.52 1.78
C ASP A 70 -2.77 10.13 1.97
N GLN A 71 -1.73 9.47 1.44
CA GLN A 71 -0.33 9.89 1.53
C GLN A 71 0.12 10.56 0.23
N ALA A 72 -0.39 11.76 -0.04
CA ALA A 72 -0.19 12.48 -1.30
C ALA A 72 1.28 12.63 -1.73
N HIS A 73 2.19 12.89 -0.77
CA HIS A 73 3.62 13.02 -1.06
C HIS A 73 4.24 11.70 -1.52
N ALA A 74 3.93 10.60 -0.85
CA ALA A 74 4.41 9.27 -1.22
C ALA A 74 3.83 8.85 -2.58
N LEU A 75 2.53 9.08 -2.78
CA LEU A 75 1.86 8.82 -4.05
C LEU A 75 2.57 9.52 -5.21
N SER A 76 2.77 10.84 -5.10
CA SER A 76 3.44 11.62 -6.15
C SER A 76 4.86 11.13 -6.43
N ALA A 77 5.63 10.78 -5.38
CA ALA A 77 7.00 10.33 -5.54
C ALA A 77 7.08 8.95 -6.20
N ILE A 78 6.25 8.00 -5.78
CA ILE A 78 6.23 6.64 -6.35
C ILE A 78 5.76 6.67 -7.81
N THR A 79 4.69 7.41 -8.11
CA THR A 79 4.19 7.56 -9.49
C THR A 79 5.26 8.17 -10.40
N TYR A 80 6.01 9.17 -9.91
CA TYR A 80 7.13 9.73 -10.67
C TYR A 80 8.20 8.67 -11.00
N THR A 81 8.61 7.87 -10.01
CA THR A 81 9.57 6.78 -10.21
C THR A 81 9.08 5.78 -11.26
N ILE A 82 7.81 5.36 -11.18
CA ILE A 82 7.17 4.48 -12.17
C ILE A 82 7.29 5.07 -13.59
N MET A 83 6.93 6.35 -13.75
CA MET A 83 6.96 7.03 -15.05
C MET A 83 8.36 7.16 -15.63
N MET A 84 9.37 7.33 -14.79
CA MET A 84 10.75 7.54 -15.23
C MET A 84 11.48 6.23 -15.54
N GLU A 85 11.18 5.16 -14.82
CA GLU A 85 11.93 3.90 -14.91
C GLU A 85 11.28 2.86 -15.84
N HIS A 86 9.97 2.95 -16.09
CA HIS A 86 9.28 2.01 -16.98
C HIS A 86 9.15 2.51 -18.41
N ALA A 87 9.86 1.88 -19.34
CA ALA A 87 9.78 2.15 -20.77
C ALA A 87 8.74 1.29 -21.52
N GLY A 88 8.07 0.37 -20.84
CA GLY A 88 7.14 -0.59 -21.44
C GLY A 88 5.67 -0.12 -21.46
N SER A 89 4.79 -0.98 -21.97
CA SER A 89 3.34 -0.80 -21.85
C SER A 89 2.88 -0.96 -20.40
N TYR A 90 1.88 -0.19 -19.99
CA TYR A 90 1.19 -0.34 -18.69
C TYR A 90 -0.05 -1.25 -18.77
N LEU A 91 -0.40 -1.71 -19.98
CA LEU A 91 -1.69 -2.34 -20.26
C LEU A 91 -1.89 -3.67 -19.52
N SER A 92 -0.83 -4.46 -19.35
CA SER A 92 -0.88 -5.71 -18.58
C SER A 92 -1.30 -5.49 -17.13
N PHE A 93 -0.95 -4.34 -16.56
CA PHE A 93 -1.25 -4.03 -15.17
C PHE A 93 -2.62 -3.38 -15.01
N ALA A 94 -3.06 -2.59 -15.99
CA ALA A 94 -4.41 -2.03 -15.98
C ALA A 94 -5.50 -3.11 -15.92
N GLN A 95 -5.25 -4.30 -16.50
CA GLN A 95 -6.17 -5.43 -16.42
C GLN A 95 -6.28 -6.02 -15.01
N ASP A 96 -5.17 -6.12 -14.28
CA ASP A 96 -5.17 -6.57 -12.88
C ASP A 96 -5.77 -5.50 -11.94
N GLN A 97 -5.64 -4.22 -12.29
CA GLN A 97 -6.16 -3.12 -11.49
C GLN A 97 -7.68 -2.89 -11.60
N ILE A 98 -8.34 -3.37 -12.65
CA ILE A 98 -9.80 -3.22 -12.79
C ILE A 98 -10.55 -4.07 -11.73
N ASP A 99 -9.89 -5.05 -11.12
CA ASP A 99 -10.36 -5.79 -9.94
C ASP A 99 -10.04 -5.08 -8.59
N PHE A 100 -9.49 -3.84 -8.59
CA PHE A 100 -9.35 -3.03 -7.36
C PHE A 100 -10.68 -2.57 -6.75
N GLY A 101 -11.81 -2.90 -7.37
CA GLY A 101 -13.07 -3.02 -6.65
C GLY A 101 -12.97 -4.17 -5.66
N VAL A 102 -12.27 -3.93 -4.54
CA VAL A 102 -11.91 -4.84 -3.45
C VAL A 102 -12.60 -6.20 -3.58
N PRO A 103 -11.90 -7.27 -4.00
CA PRO A 103 -12.52 -8.57 -4.18
C PRO A 103 -13.19 -8.95 -2.86
N TRP A 104 -14.52 -8.92 -2.85
CA TRP A 104 -15.30 -9.13 -1.64
C TRP A 104 -15.01 -10.52 -1.04
N GLU A 105 -14.45 -11.44 -1.84
CA GLU A 105 -13.99 -12.76 -1.40
C GLU A 105 -12.88 -12.68 -0.33
N SER A 106 -12.11 -11.58 -0.30
CA SER A 106 -11.11 -11.31 0.74
C SER A 106 -11.74 -11.15 2.12
N PHE A 107 -13.04 -10.86 2.19
CA PHE A 107 -13.78 -10.69 3.44
C PHE A 107 -14.37 -11.98 4.01
N CYS A 108 -14.27 -13.11 3.28
CA CYS A 108 -14.99 -14.35 3.63
C CYS A 108 -14.09 -15.56 3.96
N LYS A 109 -12.76 -15.41 4.02
CA LYS A 109 -11.92 -16.50 4.57
C LYS A 109 -11.78 -16.32 6.09
N GLN A 110 -12.66 -17.02 6.81
CA GLN A 110 -12.53 -17.35 8.24
C GLN A 110 -11.34 -18.27 8.51
#